data_AF-A0A821Q505-F1
#
_entry.id   AF-A0A821Q505-F1
#
_cell.length_a   1.000
_cell.length_b   1.000
_cell.length_c   1.000
_cell.angle_alpha   90.00
_cell.angle_beta   90.00
_cell.angle_gamma   90.00
#
_symmetry.space_group_name_H-M   'P 1'
#
loop_
_entity.id
_entity.type
_entity.pdbx_description
1 polymer ?
#
loop_
_entity_poly.entity_id
_entity_poly.type
_entity_poly.pdbx_seq_one_letter_code
_entity_poly.pdbx_strand_id
1 'polypeptide(L)'
;MAVEDARALDTAWIIERADEVRRTGSTIIRNVLPVDKIDELNRVFQPLLAETVRIEGAAGNRGPSRYYVTPPFRPPWTDVSIIDNDIIMAIVSELVGADGVFCQLATDTPCQGSQYQDLHRDTQSLFPEWGQETPPFQLAVNFPLVDSNPENGPLEMTLSTHLLTKEEALRRIESGEIPVQQVLMKRGDVLIRDVRHIHRGTPNQTDQPRPMVVLGYSRKWLFRPEVEIRVAREILEQLPLRTRKCSPICGGMDGFRPLDDEDLEIWDIYKEALEKKIRDQFNLSENDTLKPVQVATQIVAGKNYFFKVELPDKTYATARVWHIVWQNDTHGDENQVAVHEKLSEDPNEDLGDF
;
A
#
# COMPACT_ATOMS: atom_id res chain seq x y z
N MET A 1 -20.42 -22.38 -2.32
CA MET A 1 -21.08 -21.11 -1.95
C MET A 1 -20.58 -20.75 -0.58
N ALA A 2 -19.80 -19.67 -0.45
CA ALA A 2 -19.46 -19.15 0.87
C ALA A 2 -20.78 -18.80 1.57
N VAL A 3 -20.96 -19.25 2.80
CA VAL A 3 -22.10 -18.83 3.61
C VAL A 3 -21.93 -17.34 3.82
N GLU A 4 -22.84 -16.55 3.27
CA GLU A 4 -22.86 -15.10 3.44
C GLU A 4 -22.93 -14.81 4.95
N ASP A 5 -21.95 -14.07 5.46
CA ASP A 5 -21.87 -13.77 6.88
C ASP A 5 -23.08 -12.91 7.27
N ALA A 6 -24.00 -13.48 8.05
CA ALA A 6 -25.26 -12.84 8.40
C ALA A 6 -25.08 -11.47 9.07
N ARG A 7 -23.91 -11.19 9.67
CA ARG A 7 -23.57 -9.88 10.24
C ARG A 7 -23.58 -8.77 9.19
N ALA A 8 -23.29 -9.08 7.92
CA ALA A 8 -23.31 -8.12 6.82
C ALA A 8 -24.73 -7.56 6.55
N LEU A 9 -25.77 -8.30 6.96
CA LEU A 9 -27.17 -7.92 6.79
C LEU A 9 -27.79 -7.30 8.06
N ASP A 10 -27.08 -7.35 9.19
CA ASP A 10 -27.53 -6.79 10.46
C ASP A 10 -27.17 -5.31 10.57
N THR A 11 -28.06 -4.46 10.03
CA THR A 11 -27.88 -2.99 10.05
C THR A 11 -27.73 -2.44 11.46
N ALA A 12 -28.44 -2.98 12.45
CA ALA A 12 -28.36 -2.49 13.83
C ALA A 12 -26.98 -2.78 14.43
N TRP A 13 -26.44 -3.98 14.18
CA TRP A 13 -25.09 -4.35 14.57
C TRP A 13 -24.03 -3.50 13.86
N ILE A 14 -24.18 -3.23 12.56
CA ILE A 14 -23.27 -2.35 11.79
C ILE A 14 -23.23 -0.94 12.38
N ILE A 15 -24.40 -0.34 12.62
CA ILE A 15 -24.52 1.00 13.19
C ILE A 15 -23.87 1.05 14.56
N GLU A 16 -24.09 0.03 15.40
CA GLU A 16 -23.46 -0.04 16.70
C GLU A 16 -21.93 -0.03 16.57
N ARG A 17 -21.35 -0.86 15.68
CA ARG A 17 -19.88 -0.94 15.51
C ARG A 17 -19.30 0.40 15.05
N ALA A 18 -20.01 1.11 14.18
CA ALA A 18 -19.64 2.47 13.78
C ALA A 18 -19.74 3.45 14.96
N ASP A 19 -20.79 3.38 15.77
CA ASP A 19 -20.93 4.20 16.98
C ASP A 19 -19.85 3.89 18.03
N GLU A 20 -19.42 2.63 18.14
CA GLU A 20 -18.27 2.24 18.95
C GLU A 20 -17.02 3.01 18.50
N VAL A 21 -16.69 2.98 17.21
CA VAL A 21 -15.55 3.75 16.66
C VAL A 21 -15.71 5.26 16.93
N ARG A 22 -16.91 5.82 16.79
CA ARG A 22 -17.14 7.25 17.10
C ARG A 22 -16.86 7.58 18.56
N ARG A 23 -17.22 6.69 19.49
CA ARG A 23 -17.02 6.88 20.95
C ARG A 23 -15.58 6.59 21.40
N THR A 24 -14.98 5.51 20.91
CA THR A 24 -13.74 4.94 21.45
C THR A 24 -12.54 5.07 20.51
N GLY A 25 -12.77 5.40 19.24
CA GLY A 25 -11.75 5.52 18.22
C GLY A 25 -11.40 4.19 17.53
N SER A 26 -12.01 3.07 17.93
CA SER A 26 -11.79 1.78 17.27
C SER A 26 -12.85 0.72 17.59
N THR A 27 -12.92 -0.32 16.77
CA THR A 27 -13.65 -1.57 17.05
C THR A 27 -12.89 -2.76 16.45
N ILE A 28 -12.97 -3.93 17.10
CA ILE A 28 -12.40 -5.19 16.59
C ILE A 28 -13.53 -6.12 16.22
N ILE A 29 -13.50 -6.57 14.96
CA ILE A 29 -14.44 -7.53 14.43
C ILE A 29 -13.73 -8.87 14.28
N ARG A 30 -14.20 -9.87 15.03
CA ARG A 30 -13.55 -11.19 15.07
C ARG A 30 -13.95 -12.04 13.87
N ASN A 31 -12.99 -12.79 13.33
CA ASN A 31 -13.22 -13.81 12.30
C ASN A 31 -14.08 -13.30 11.12
N VAL A 32 -13.62 -12.24 10.46
CA VAL A 32 -14.27 -11.60 9.29
C VAL A 32 -13.60 -12.02 7.99
N LEU A 33 -12.27 -12.08 7.99
CA LEU A 33 -11.50 -12.36 6.79
C LEU A 33 -11.20 -13.87 6.66
N PRO A 34 -11.19 -14.44 5.45
CA PRO A 34 -10.83 -15.83 5.23
C PRO A 34 -9.35 -16.07 5.61
N VAL A 35 -9.11 -17.00 6.53
CA VAL A 35 -7.75 -17.28 7.06
C VAL A 35 -6.84 -17.87 5.98
N ASP A 36 -7.38 -18.68 5.06
CA ASP A 36 -6.64 -19.23 3.92
C ASP A 36 -6.09 -18.13 2.99
N LYS A 37 -6.86 -17.06 2.79
CA LYS A 37 -6.42 -15.88 2.03
C LYS A 37 -5.37 -15.07 2.77
N ILE A 38 -5.50 -14.94 4.09
CA ILE A 38 -4.48 -14.31 4.92
C ILE A 38 -3.16 -15.08 4.86
N ASP A 39 -3.23 -16.42 4.91
CA ASP A 39 -2.04 -17.27 4.82
C ASP A 39 -1.37 -17.16 3.43
N GLU A 40 -2.17 -17.04 2.36
CA GLU A 40 -1.66 -16.73 1.02
C GLU A 40 -0.96 -15.37 0.95
N LEU A 41 -1.58 -14.31 1.50
CA LEU A 41 -0.97 -12.98 1.58
C LEU A 41 0.34 -13.02 2.37
N ASN A 42 0.37 -13.70 3.51
CA ASN A 42 1.58 -13.85 4.31
C ASN A 42 2.71 -14.51 3.51
N ARG A 43 2.40 -15.58 2.78
CA ARG A 43 3.38 -16.29 1.95
C ARG A 43 3.98 -15.41 0.86
N VAL A 44 3.16 -14.63 0.15
CA VAL A 44 3.66 -13.73 -0.92
C VAL A 44 4.28 -12.45 -0.38
N PHE A 45 4.01 -12.11 0.89
CA PHE A 45 4.62 -10.97 1.56
C PHE A 45 6.08 -11.22 1.96
N GLN A 46 6.45 -12.45 2.33
CA GLN A 46 7.80 -12.75 2.84
C GLN A 46 8.95 -12.29 1.90
N PRO A 47 8.89 -12.50 0.58
CA PRO A 47 9.93 -11.99 -0.32
C PRO A 47 10.01 -10.45 -0.35
N LEU A 48 8.86 -9.77 -0.32
CA LEU A 48 8.80 -8.29 -0.31
C LEU A 48 9.44 -7.73 0.97
N LEU A 49 9.15 -8.37 2.11
CA LEU A 49 9.76 -8.03 3.38
C LEU A 49 11.27 -8.26 3.36
N ALA A 50 11.72 -9.42 2.89
CA ALA A 50 13.14 -9.76 2.83
C ALA A 50 13.93 -8.75 2.01
N GLU A 51 13.39 -8.33 0.86
CA GLU A 51 14.00 -7.32 0.02
C GLU A 51 14.04 -5.94 0.70
N THR A 52 12.94 -5.54 1.35
CA THR A 52 12.91 -4.29 2.11
C THR A 52 13.94 -4.29 3.25
N VAL A 53 14.08 -5.42 3.96
CA VAL A 53 15.09 -5.59 5.03
C VAL A 53 16.50 -5.44 4.46
N ARG A 54 16.76 -5.98 3.26
CA ARG A 54 18.05 -5.86 2.57
C ARG A 54 18.38 -4.40 2.23
N ILE A 55 17.39 -3.65 1.74
CA ILE A 55 17.55 -2.24 1.34
C ILE A 55 17.71 -1.32 2.56
N GLU A 56 16.80 -1.43 3.52
CA GLU A 56 16.71 -0.52 4.68
C GLU A 56 17.68 -0.88 5.81
N GLY A 57 18.18 -2.12 5.81
CA GLY A 57 19.04 -2.66 6.86
C GLY A 57 18.36 -2.67 8.24
N ALA A 58 19.17 -2.71 9.30
CA ALA A 58 18.67 -2.77 10.68
C ALA A 58 18.01 -1.47 11.17
N ALA A 59 18.26 -0.35 10.49
CA ALA A 59 17.66 0.94 10.83
C ALA A 59 16.15 0.95 10.57
N GLY A 60 15.71 0.28 9.49
CA GLY A 60 14.31 0.25 9.05
C GLY A 60 13.77 1.62 8.61
N ASN A 61 12.75 1.62 7.76
CA ASN A 61 12.07 2.86 7.34
C ASN A 61 10.98 3.32 8.32
N ARG A 62 10.73 2.54 9.38
CA ARG A 62 9.75 2.87 10.43
C ARG A 62 10.32 2.76 11.85
N GLY A 63 11.64 2.86 11.94
CA GLY A 63 12.42 2.68 13.16
C GLY A 63 13.13 1.32 13.18
N PRO A 64 14.04 1.11 14.15
CA PRO A 64 14.94 -0.03 14.17
C PRO A 64 14.18 -1.34 13.96
N SER A 65 14.63 -2.15 13.00
CA SER A 65 14.06 -3.46 12.66
C SER A 65 12.52 -3.46 12.50
N ARG A 66 11.95 -2.35 12.01
CA ARG A 66 10.53 -2.21 11.67
C ARG A 66 10.41 -1.67 10.25
N TYR A 67 9.62 -2.39 9.44
CA TYR A 67 9.52 -2.14 8.01
C TYR A 67 8.08 -1.84 7.62
N TYR A 68 7.91 -0.70 6.99
CA TYR A 68 6.70 -0.32 6.27
C TYR A 68 6.87 -0.71 4.80
N VAL A 69 6.00 -1.57 4.30
CA VAL A 69 6.07 -2.07 2.91
C VAL A 69 4.73 -1.83 2.25
N THR A 70 4.73 -1.22 1.07
CA THR A 70 3.55 -1.09 0.20
C THR A 70 3.55 -2.26 -0.78
N PRO A 71 2.66 -3.25 -0.63
CA PRO A 71 2.57 -4.34 -1.60
C PRO A 71 2.03 -3.84 -2.94
N PRO A 72 2.32 -4.57 -4.03
CA PRO A 72 1.81 -4.21 -5.34
C PRO A 72 0.28 -4.34 -5.35
N PHE A 73 -0.40 -3.37 -5.98
CA PHE A 73 -1.86 -3.36 -6.08
C PHE A 73 -2.35 -4.30 -7.19
N ARG A 74 -2.12 -5.61 -7.01
CA ARG A 74 -2.49 -6.68 -7.93
C ARG A 74 -2.78 -7.98 -7.16
N PRO A 75 -3.40 -9.00 -7.76
CA PRO A 75 -3.60 -10.27 -7.08
C PRO A 75 -2.29 -10.85 -6.51
N PRO A 76 -2.30 -11.43 -5.30
CA PRO A 76 -3.47 -11.67 -4.44
C PRO A 76 -3.89 -10.48 -3.55
N TRP A 77 -3.14 -9.37 -3.53
CA TRP A 77 -3.42 -8.21 -2.66
C TRP A 77 -4.73 -7.47 -2.97
N THR A 78 -5.31 -7.72 -4.15
CA THR A 78 -6.59 -7.17 -4.57
C THR A 78 -7.77 -8.14 -4.40
N ASP A 79 -7.64 -9.19 -3.58
CA ASP A 79 -8.72 -10.13 -3.31
C ASP A 79 -9.93 -9.41 -2.69
N VAL A 80 -11.07 -9.47 -3.39
CA VAL A 80 -12.30 -8.76 -3.03
C VAL A 80 -12.91 -9.24 -1.71
N SER A 81 -12.61 -10.47 -1.29
CA SER A 81 -13.04 -10.97 0.03
C SER A 81 -12.36 -10.24 1.20
N ILE A 82 -11.28 -9.50 0.90
CA ILE A 82 -10.51 -8.68 1.84
C ILE A 82 -10.78 -7.19 1.58
N ILE A 83 -10.42 -6.67 0.41
CA ILE A 83 -10.45 -5.21 0.15
C ILE A 83 -11.85 -4.65 -0.09
N ASP A 84 -12.82 -5.53 -0.37
CA ASP A 84 -14.23 -5.20 -0.59
C ASP A 84 -15.15 -6.07 0.28
N ASN A 85 -14.69 -6.46 1.47
CA ASN A 85 -15.48 -7.27 2.39
C ASN A 85 -16.74 -6.52 2.85
N ASP A 86 -17.92 -7.13 2.73
CA ASP A 86 -19.20 -6.44 2.98
C ASP A 86 -19.36 -5.91 4.41
N ILE A 87 -18.88 -6.65 5.42
CA ILE A 87 -18.94 -6.21 6.82
C ILE A 87 -18.07 -4.97 7.03
N ILE A 88 -16.83 -5.04 6.54
CA ILE A 88 -15.87 -3.94 6.65
C ILE A 88 -16.43 -2.72 5.93
N MET A 89 -16.86 -2.89 4.68
CA MET A 89 -17.32 -1.79 3.85
C MET A 89 -18.61 -1.15 4.36
N ALA A 90 -19.50 -1.91 4.99
CA ALA A 90 -20.70 -1.36 5.62
C ALA A 90 -20.33 -0.42 6.79
N ILE A 91 -19.43 -0.84 7.68
CA ILE A 91 -18.98 -0.02 8.83
C ILE A 91 -18.14 1.18 8.36
N VAL A 92 -17.25 0.97 7.39
CA VAL A 92 -16.46 2.05 6.79
C VAL A 92 -17.37 3.11 6.16
N SER A 93 -18.40 2.70 5.42
CA SER A 93 -19.35 3.63 4.78
C SER A 93 -20.14 4.46 5.79
N GLU A 94 -20.49 3.90 6.95
CA GLU A 94 -21.12 4.66 8.05
C GLU A 94 -20.19 5.76 8.60
N LEU A 95 -18.89 5.51 8.62
CA LEU A 95 -17.90 6.37 9.26
C LEU A 95 -17.35 7.45 8.33
N VAL A 96 -16.96 7.10 7.10
CA VAL A 96 -16.36 8.03 6.12
C VAL A 96 -17.31 8.41 4.98
N GLY A 97 -18.54 7.90 4.98
CA GLY A 97 -19.56 8.17 3.97
C GLY A 97 -19.61 7.11 2.87
N ALA A 98 -20.77 6.97 2.21
CA ALA A 98 -20.98 6.04 1.11
C ALA A 98 -20.12 6.32 -0.14
N ASP A 99 -19.52 7.52 -0.21
CA ASP A 99 -18.58 7.95 -1.23
C ASP A 99 -17.12 7.93 -0.75
N GLY A 100 -16.85 7.35 0.44
CA GLY A 100 -15.51 7.17 0.98
C GLY A 100 -14.57 6.49 0.00
N VAL A 101 -13.29 6.86 0.08
CA VAL A 101 -12.27 6.49 -0.88
C VAL A 101 -11.19 5.60 -0.28
N PHE A 102 -10.83 4.53 -0.98
CA PHE A 102 -9.68 3.70 -0.62
C PHE A 102 -8.37 4.39 -1.05
N CYS A 103 -7.49 4.67 -0.08
CA CYS A 103 -6.32 5.52 -0.29
C CYS A 103 -4.99 4.92 0.18
N GLN A 104 -4.98 3.77 0.85
CA GLN A 104 -3.75 3.15 1.34
C GLN A 104 -3.82 1.63 1.32
N LEU A 105 -2.78 0.98 0.81
CA LEU A 105 -2.51 -0.44 1.01
C LEU A 105 -1.06 -0.57 1.45
N ALA A 106 -0.82 -1.00 2.68
CA ALA A 106 0.53 -1.21 3.16
C ALA A 106 0.59 -2.23 4.29
N THR A 107 1.79 -2.52 4.77
CA THR A 107 2.05 -3.31 5.97
C THR A 107 2.97 -2.55 6.92
N ASP A 108 2.75 -2.69 8.23
CA ASP A 108 3.74 -2.38 9.26
C ASP A 108 4.22 -3.69 9.88
N THR A 109 5.52 -3.92 9.86
CA THR A 109 6.12 -5.21 10.21
C THR A 109 7.28 -5.03 11.19
N PRO A 110 7.06 -5.14 12.51
CA PRO A 110 8.13 -5.34 13.48
C PRO A 110 8.79 -6.71 13.33
N CYS A 111 10.10 -6.71 13.20
CA CYS A 111 10.97 -7.88 13.28
C CYS A 111 11.67 -7.93 14.65
N GLN A 112 12.38 -9.03 14.91
CA GLN A 112 13.21 -9.15 16.11
C GLN A 112 14.17 -7.95 16.21
N GLY A 113 14.26 -7.36 17.41
CA GLY A 113 15.09 -6.16 17.65
C GLY A 113 14.36 -4.83 17.46
N SER A 114 13.09 -4.87 17.02
CA SER A 114 12.25 -3.67 16.94
C SER A 114 12.07 -3.02 18.31
N GLN A 115 11.99 -1.70 18.31
CA GLN A 115 11.85 -0.89 19.52
C GLN A 115 10.43 -0.30 19.64
N TYR A 116 10.13 0.24 20.82
CA TYR A 116 8.94 1.07 21.00
C TYR A 116 9.02 2.29 20.08
N GLN A 117 7.93 2.56 19.38
CA GLN A 117 7.70 3.87 18.78
C GLN A 117 7.20 4.85 19.84
N ASP A 118 7.39 6.13 19.58
CA ASP A 118 6.73 7.18 20.36
C ASP A 118 5.21 7.04 20.25
N LEU A 119 4.50 7.45 21.30
CA LEU A 119 3.04 7.57 21.26
C LEU A 119 2.66 8.67 20.27
N HIS A 120 1.92 8.30 19.22
CA HIS A 120 1.60 9.18 18.12
C HIS A 120 0.18 8.95 17.57
N ARG A 121 -0.23 9.87 16.69
CA ARG A 121 -1.39 9.77 15.81
C ARG A 121 -0.86 9.64 14.39
N ASP A 122 -1.55 8.94 13.51
CA ASP A 122 -1.14 8.81 12.10
C ASP A 122 -1.40 10.10 11.30
N THR A 123 -2.28 10.96 11.81
CA THR A 123 -2.61 12.25 11.21
C THR A 123 -2.75 13.35 12.25
N GLN A 124 -2.60 14.58 11.79
CA GLN A 124 -2.94 15.78 12.53
C GLN A 124 -4.46 15.98 12.58
N SER A 125 -4.93 16.80 13.52
CA SER A 125 -6.30 17.30 13.55
C SER A 125 -6.54 18.19 12.32
N LEU A 126 -7.79 18.26 11.83
CA LEU A 126 -8.12 19.13 10.68
C LEU A 126 -8.08 20.62 11.03
N PHE A 127 -8.48 20.97 12.27
CA PHE A 127 -8.61 22.34 12.76
C PHE A 127 -7.92 22.47 14.12
N PRO A 128 -6.60 22.24 14.22
CA PRO A 128 -5.86 22.24 15.48
C PRO A 128 -6.00 23.56 16.25
N GLU A 129 -6.17 24.68 15.54
CA GLU A 129 -6.34 26.01 16.09
C GLU A 129 -7.66 26.21 16.86
N TRP A 130 -8.64 25.31 16.70
CA TRP A 130 -9.90 25.36 17.43
C TRP A 130 -9.93 24.46 18.67
N GLY A 131 -8.91 23.62 18.86
CA GLY A 131 -8.81 22.70 19.99
C GLY A 131 -9.97 21.69 20.07
N GLN A 132 -10.67 21.45 18.95
CA GLN A 132 -11.80 20.53 18.86
C GLN A 132 -11.56 19.52 17.75
N GLU A 133 -11.96 18.28 18.00
CA GLU A 133 -11.86 17.19 17.03
C GLU A 133 -13.14 17.06 16.21
N THR A 134 -12.98 16.55 14.99
CA THR A 134 -14.07 16.32 14.05
C THR A 134 -14.58 14.87 14.11
N PRO A 135 -15.75 14.55 13.54
CA PRO A 135 -16.09 13.16 13.23
C PRO A 135 -15.02 12.46 12.38
N PRO A 136 -14.98 11.12 12.36
CA PRO A 136 -14.00 10.37 11.57
C PRO A 136 -13.95 10.84 10.11
N PHE A 137 -12.74 11.18 9.66
CA PHE A 137 -12.47 11.60 8.28
C PHE A 137 -11.53 10.66 7.54
N GLN A 138 -10.77 9.85 8.28
CA GLN A 138 -9.91 8.82 7.74
C GLN A 138 -9.87 7.66 8.74
N LEU A 139 -9.79 6.45 8.21
CA LEU A 139 -9.74 5.21 8.96
C LEU A 139 -8.55 4.38 8.49
N ALA A 140 -7.96 3.67 9.43
CA ALA A 140 -7.12 2.52 9.15
C ALA A 140 -7.91 1.26 9.49
N VAL A 141 -8.04 0.37 8.51
CA VAL A 141 -8.58 -0.98 8.68
C VAL A 141 -7.41 -1.93 8.70
N ASN A 142 -7.10 -2.46 9.87
CA ASN A 142 -5.94 -3.30 10.11
C ASN A 142 -6.33 -4.76 10.26
N PHE A 143 -5.54 -5.67 9.69
CA PHE A 143 -5.65 -7.10 9.94
C PHE A 143 -4.28 -7.76 9.91
N PRO A 144 -4.02 -8.75 10.78
CA PRO A 144 -2.68 -9.30 10.91
C PRO A 144 -2.48 -10.51 9.97
N LEU A 145 -1.27 -10.66 9.42
CA LEU A 145 -0.91 -11.83 8.61
C LEU A 145 -0.48 -13.05 9.45
N VAL A 146 -0.22 -12.83 10.74
CA VAL A 146 0.05 -13.84 11.76
C VAL A 146 -0.67 -13.45 13.05
N ASP A 147 -0.93 -14.36 13.97
CA ASP A 147 -1.60 -13.98 15.23
C ASP A 147 -0.76 -12.95 16.01
N SER A 148 -1.38 -11.84 16.41
CA SER A 148 -0.80 -10.78 17.24
C SER A 148 -0.99 -11.13 18.72
N ASN A 149 0.11 -11.40 19.41
CA ASN A 149 0.15 -11.86 20.79
C ASN A 149 1.14 -11.00 21.61
N PRO A 150 1.18 -11.11 22.95
CA PRO A 150 2.06 -10.27 23.77
C PRO A 150 3.56 -10.37 23.47
N GLU A 151 4.03 -11.46 22.86
CA GLU A 151 5.46 -11.74 22.63
C GLU A 151 5.95 -11.15 21.30
N ASN A 152 5.09 -11.07 20.28
CA ASN A 152 5.50 -10.70 18.92
C ASN A 152 5.24 -9.23 18.54
N GLY A 153 5.09 -8.36 19.54
CA GLY A 153 4.97 -6.92 19.35
C GLY A 153 3.59 -6.49 18.87
N PRO A 154 2.54 -6.65 19.70
CA PRO A 154 1.19 -6.21 19.36
C PRO A 154 1.13 -4.68 19.33
N LEU A 155 0.27 -4.12 18.47
CA LEU A 155 -0.02 -2.68 18.51
C LEU A 155 -0.50 -2.30 19.92
N GLU A 156 -0.02 -1.17 20.44
CA GLU A 156 -0.58 -0.57 21.64
C GLU A 156 -1.39 0.66 21.27
N MET A 157 -2.60 0.78 21.80
CA MET A 157 -3.50 1.91 21.53
C MET A 157 -4.21 2.38 22.79
N THR A 158 -4.87 3.53 22.67
CA THR A 158 -5.71 4.12 23.70
C THR A 158 -7.13 4.30 23.17
N LEU A 159 -8.10 4.39 24.08
CA LEU A 159 -9.49 4.67 23.72
C LEU A 159 -9.82 6.15 23.89
N SER A 160 -10.69 6.66 23.02
CA SER A 160 -11.28 8.01 23.06
C SER A 160 -10.30 9.18 22.89
N THR A 161 -9.00 8.93 22.70
CA THR A 161 -7.99 9.99 22.46
C THR A 161 -8.11 10.64 21.08
N HIS A 162 -8.86 10.05 20.15
CA HIS A 162 -9.23 10.69 18.88
C HIS A 162 -10.15 11.90 19.07
N LEU A 163 -10.80 12.04 20.24
CA LEU A 163 -11.65 13.18 20.62
C LEU A 163 -10.90 14.29 21.37
N LEU A 164 -9.62 14.05 21.72
CA LEU A 164 -8.78 14.99 22.46
C LEU A 164 -7.73 15.58 21.52
N THR A 165 -7.21 16.77 21.88
CA THR A 165 -5.96 17.24 21.27
C THR A 165 -4.82 16.29 21.63
N LYS A 166 -3.78 16.23 20.79
CA LYS A 166 -2.63 15.35 21.03
C LYS A 166 -1.98 15.65 22.38
N GLU A 167 -1.82 16.92 22.72
CA GLU A 167 -1.18 17.37 23.95
C GLU A 167 -1.97 16.94 25.18
N GLU A 168 -3.30 17.05 25.15
CA GLU A 168 -4.14 16.61 26.24
C GLU A 168 -4.15 15.09 26.38
N ALA A 169 -4.25 14.36 25.26
CA ALA A 169 -4.19 12.90 25.27
C ALA A 169 -2.88 12.39 25.87
N LEU A 170 -1.74 12.94 25.44
CA LEU A 170 -0.42 12.55 25.96
C LEU A 170 -0.28 12.86 27.46
N ARG A 171 -0.73 14.03 27.93
CA ARG A 171 -0.73 14.36 29.37
C ARG A 171 -1.53 13.36 30.19
N ARG A 172 -2.72 12.97 29.72
CA ARG A 172 -3.60 12.01 30.41
C ARG A 172 -3.06 10.57 30.37
N ILE A 173 -2.32 10.22 29.32
CA ILE A 173 -1.60 8.95 29.26
C ILE A 173 -0.45 8.95 30.28
N GLU A 174 0.33 10.03 30.32
CA GLU A 174 1.46 10.19 31.25
C GLU A 174 1.00 10.19 32.72
N SER A 175 -0.15 10.81 33.03
CA SER A 175 -0.73 10.79 34.37
C SER A 175 -1.38 9.45 34.76
N GLY A 176 -1.54 8.52 33.81
CA GLY A 176 -2.22 7.24 34.00
C GLY A 176 -3.75 7.30 33.99
N GLU A 177 -4.36 8.44 33.66
CA GLU A 177 -5.81 8.58 33.51
C GLU A 177 -6.33 7.77 32.30
N ILE A 178 -5.58 7.77 31.20
CA ILE A 178 -5.90 7.01 29.99
C ILE A 178 -4.91 5.84 29.85
N PRO A 179 -5.36 4.58 30.00
CA PRO A 179 -4.47 3.44 29.87
C PRO A 179 -4.09 3.20 28.40
N VAL A 180 -2.83 2.80 28.20
CA VAL A 180 -2.35 2.23 26.93
C VAL A 180 -2.53 0.71 27.01
N GLN A 181 -3.20 0.13 26.01
CA GLN A 181 -3.56 -1.29 25.99
C GLN A 181 -3.05 -2.00 24.74
N GLN A 182 -2.61 -3.24 24.90
CA GLN A 182 -2.20 -4.10 23.79
C GLN A 182 -3.41 -4.59 23.00
N VAL A 183 -3.27 -4.61 21.68
CA VAL A 183 -4.29 -5.08 20.73
C VAL A 183 -3.95 -6.50 20.26
N LEU A 184 -4.62 -7.47 20.88
CA LEU A 184 -4.44 -8.89 20.56
C LEU A 184 -5.47 -9.34 19.51
N MET A 185 -4.95 -9.90 18.41
CA MET A 185 -5.74 -10.25 17.23
C MET A 185 -5.29 -11.61 16.69
N LYS A 186 -6.23 -12.40 16.19
CA LYS A 186 -5.92 -13.59 15.42
C LYS A 186 -6.00 -13.29 13.92
N ARG A 187 -5.38 -14.13 13.10
CA ARG A 187 -5.69 -14.15 11.66
C ARG A 187 -7.21 -14.28 11.48
N GLY A 188 -7.75 -13.46 10.59
CA GLY A 188 -9.18 -13.34 10.35
C GLY A 188 -9.84 -12.18 11.10
N ASP A 189 -9.24 -11.67 12.17
CA ASP A 189 -9.74 -10.48 12.88
C ASP A 189 -9.41 -9.19 12.12
N VAL A 190 -10.28 -8.20 12.26
CA VAL A 190 -10.13 -6.86 11.67
C VAL A 190 -10.28 -5.81 12.76
N LEU A 191 -9.35 -4.87 12.81
CA LEU A 191 -9.42 -3.66 13.63
C LEU A 191 -9.77 -2.49 12.72
N ILE A 192 -10.91 -1.83 12.95
CA ILE A 192 -11.24 -0.57 12.30
C ILE A 192 -10.96 0.55 13.29
N ARG A 193 -10.09 1.50 12.94
CA ARG A 193 -9.67 2.57 13.84
C ARG A 193 -9.65 3.93 13.16
N ASP A 194 -9.99 4.96 13.93
CA ASP A 194 -9.72 6.34 13.56
C ASP A 194 -8.20 6.57 13.65
N VAL A 195 -7.62 7.11 12.58
CA VAL A 195 -6.17 7.37 12.46
C VAL A 195 -5.65 8.36 13.51
N ARG A 196 -6.54 9.02 14.22
CA ARG A 196 -6.25 9.99 15.29
C ARG A 196 -6.15 9.39 16.68
N HIS A 197 -6.44 8.12 16.94
CA HIS A 197 -6.18 7.66 18.31
C HIS A 197 -4.66 7.67 18.59
N ILE A 198 -4.27 7.84 19.86
CA ILE A 198 -2.89 7.70 20.27
C ILE A 198 -2.54 6.22 20.34
N HIS A 199 -1.48 5.83 19.63
CA HIS A 199 -0.97 4.47 19.56
C HIS A 199 0.54 4.44 19.38
N ARG A 200 1.13 3.25 19.46
CA ARG A 200 2.54 2.98 19.14
C ARG A 200 2.75 1.53 18.71
N GLY A 201 3.73 1.31 17.84
CA GLY A 201 4.34 0.00 17.65
C GLY A 201 5.17 -0.42 18.88
N THR A 202 5.15 -1.70 19.19
CA THR A 202 5.90 -2.29 20.31
C THR A 202 6.99 -3.25 19.81
N PRO A 203 7.99 -3.60 20.65
CA PRO A 203 9.02 -4.57 20.31
C PRO A 203 8.48 -5.97 20.01
N ASN A 204 8.96 -6.57 18.93
CA ASN A 204 8.80 -8.01 18.66
C ASN A 204 9.99 -8.78 19.27
N GLN A 205 9.70 -9.68 20.21
CA GLN A 205 10.69 -10.49 20.93
C GLN A 205 10.93 -11.86 20.27
N THR A 206 10.07 -12.22 19.31
CA THR A 206 10.16 -13.49 18.58
C THR A 206 11.12 -13.38 17.39
N ASP A 207 11.52 -14.51 16.84
CA ASP A 207 12.33 -14.62 15.62
C ASP A 207 11.51 -14.47 14.33
N GLN A 208 10.17 -14.52 14.43
CA GLN A 208 9.28 -14.39 13.29
C GLN A 208 8.79 -12.94 13.14
N PRO A 209 8.83 -12.36 11.93
CA PRO A 209 8.20 -11.07 11.66
C PRO A 209 6.70 -11.13 11.96
N ARG A 210 6.14 -10.02 12.42
CA ARG A 210 4.70 -9.87 12.61
C ARG A 210 4.18 -8.84 11.62
N PRO A 211 3.59 -9.20 10.47
CA PRO A 211 3.05 -8.22 9.52
C PRO A 211 1.63 -7.81 9.87
N MET A 212 1.33 -6.52 9.91
CA MET A 212 -0.05 -5.98 10.04
C MET A 212 -0.35 -5.24 8.75
N VAL A 213 -1.36 -5.68 8.01
CA VAL A 213 -1.83 -4.94 6.85
C VAL A 213 -2.62 -3.72 7.32
N VAL A 214 -2.53 -2.63 6.58
CA VAL A 214 -3.39 -1.46 6.71
C VAL A 214 -4.07 -1.19 5.37
N LEU A 215 -5.40 -1.13 5.41
CA LEU A 215 -6.25 -0.58 4.36
C LEU A 215 -6.76 0.78 4.82
N GLY A 216 -6.39 1.85 4.12
CA GLY A 216 -6.77 3.22 4.49
C GLY A 216 -8.00 3.69 3.73
N TYR A 217 -9.00 4.20 4.43
CA TYR A 217 -10.20 4.77 3.83
C TYR A 217 -10.42 6.20 4.32
N SER A 218 -10.69 7.12 3.39
CA SER A 218 -10.88 8.54 3.72
C SER A 218 -12.23 9.05 3.23
N ARG A 219 -12.71 10.15 3.81
CA ARG A 219 -13.76 10.97 3.20
C ARG A 219 -13.30 11.41 1.80
N LYS A 220 -14.18 11.39 0.81
CA LYS A 220 -13.85 11.70 -0.59
C LYS A 220 -13.15 13.04 -0.81
N TRP A 221 -13.51 14.04 -0.03
CA TRP A 221 -12.97 15.40 -0.15
C TRP A 221 -11.57 15.55 0.47
N LEU A 222 -11.08 14.55 1.20
CA LEU A 222 -9.79 14.60 1.85
C LEU A 222 -8.71 14.09 0.91
N PHE A 223 -7.86 14.99 0.43
CA PHE A 223 -6.68 14.65 -0.34
C PHE A 223 -5.45 14.60 0.58
N ARG A 224 -4.72 13.49 0.54
CA ARG A 224 -3.49 13.28 1.32
C ARG A 224 -2.38 12.75 0.43
N PRO A 225 -1.44 13.60 -0.02
CA PRO A 225 -0.39 13.18 -0.94
C PRO A 225 0.62 12.21 -0.29
N GLU A 226 0.68 12.14 1.04
CA GLU A 226 1.60 11.23 1.75
C GLU A 226 1.09 9.78 1.77
N VAL A 227 -0.16 9.55 1.37
CA VAL A 227 -0.83 8.25 1.42
C VAL A 227 -1.51 8.02 0.08
N GLU A 228 -0.79 7.37 -0.84
CA GLU A 228 -1.25 7.08 -2.20
C GLU A 228 -1.20 5.58 -2.50
N ILE A 229 -2.16 5.13 -3.32
CA ILE A 229 -2.09 3.84 -4.00
C ILE A 229 -1.98 4.14 -5.48
N ARG A 230 -0.94 3.61 -6.10
CA ARG A 230 -0.82 3.61 -7.55
C ARG A 230 -1.48 2.35 -8.09
N VAL A 231 -2.50 2.52 -8.91
CA VAL A 231 -3.33 1.43 -9.43
C VAL A 231 -3.19 1.39 -10.95
N ALA A 232 -2.79 0.23 -11.48
CA ALA A 232 -2.86 -0.12 -12.90
C ALA A 232 -4.31 -0.07 -13.38
N ARG A 233 -4.55 0.48 -14.58
CA ARG A 233 -5.92 0.74 -15.06
C ARG A 233 -6.71 -0.57 -15.21
N GLU A 234 -6.06 -1.60 -15.73
CA GLU A 234 -6.62 -2.93 -15.98
C GLU A 234 -7.07 -3.57 -14.67
N ILE A 235 -6.29 -3.37 -13.59
CA ILE A 235 -6.66 -3.85 -12.26
C ILE A 235 -7.86 -3.08 -11.72
N LEU A 236 -7.86 -1.75 -11.84
CA LEU A 236 -9.00 -0.92 -11.41
C LEU A 236 -10.30 -1.33 -12.12
N GLU A 237 -10.24 -1.61 -13.42
CA GLU A 237 -11.40 -2.01 -14.23
C GLU A 237 -11.92 -3.41 -13.90
N GLN A 238 -11.11 -4.27 -13.28
CA GLN A 238 -11.53 -5.59 -12.80
C GLN A 238 -12.16 -5.56 -11.41
N LEU A 239 -11.90 -4.50 -10.62
CA LEU A 239 -12.44 -4.39 -9.27
C LEU A 239 -13.95 -4.11 -9.24
N PRO A 240 -14.66 -4.48 -8.15
CA PRO A 240 -16.04 -4.06 -7.92
C PRO A 240 -16.18 -2.53 -7.93
N LEU A 241 -17.34 -2.02 -8.36
CA LEU A 241 -17.60 -0.57 -8.43
C LEU A 241 -17.39 0.14 -7.08
N ARG A 242 -17.69 -0.53 -5.96
CA ARG A 242 -17.48 -0.01 -4.61
C ARG A 242 -16.00 0.22 -4.33
N THR A 243 -15.15 -0.73 -4.70
CA THR A 243 -13.68 -0.66 -4.56
C THR A 243 -13.03 0.27 -5.57
N ARG A 244 -13.64 0.50 -6.75
CA ARG A 244 -13.17 1.50 -7.73
C ARG A 244 -13.21 2.92 -7.22
N LYS A 245 -13.96 3.20 -6.14
CA LYS A 245 -13.84 4.44 -5.37
C LYS A 245 -12.53 4.43 -4.59
N CYS A 246 -11.40 4.26 -5.28
CA CYS A 246 -10.12 4.63 -4.73
C CYS A 246 -9.99 6.16 -4.84
N SER A 247 -9.03 6.75 -4.13
CA SER A 247 -8.45 8.03 -4.53
C SER A 247 -7.16 7.76 -5.29
N PRO A 248 -7.17 7.08 -6.46
CA PRO A 248 -5.93 6.93 -7.19
C PRO A 248 -5.66 8.24 -7.91
N ILE A 249 -4.42 8.69 -7.85
CA ILE A 249 -3.85 9.23 -9.07
C ILE A 249 -3.74 8.01 -9.98
N CYS A 250 -4.55 7.93 -11.04
CA CYS A 250 -4.33 6.93 -12.09
C CYS A 250 -2.89 7.10 -12.58
N GLY A 251 -2.10 6.04 -12.43
CA GLY A 251 -0.65 6.10 -12.60
C GLY A 251 0.10 4.95 -11.93
N GLY A 252 -0.53 3.80 -11.67
CA GLY A 252 0.21 2.57 -11.36
C GLY A 252 0.84 2.00 -12.62
N MET A 253 2.05 1.46 -12.47
CA MET A 253 2.70 0.68 -13.52
C MET A 253 2.13 -0.74 -13.51
N ASP A 254 1.82 -1.26 -14.69
CA ASP A 254 1.40 -2.64 -14.88
C ASP A 254 2.58 -3.58 -14.60
N GLY A 255 2.31 -4.88 -14.42
CA GLY A 255 3.40 -5.86 -14.34
C GLY A 255 4.12 -6.00 -15.69
N PHE A 256 5.42 -6.30 -15.66
CA PHE A 256 6.14 -6.65 -16.89
C PHE A 256 5.51 -7.85 -17.59
N ARG A 257 5.19 -7.68 -18.87
CA ARG A 257 4.64 -8.70 -19.77
C ARG A 257 5.49 -8.82 -21.04
N PRO A 258 5.40 -9.93 -21.80
CA PRO A 258 5.98 -9.99 -23.14
C PRO A 258 5.44 -8.87 -24.03
N LEU A 259 6.27 -8.38 -24.96
CA LEU A 259 5.86 -7.36 -25.93
C LEU A 259 4.81 -7.91 -26.90
N ASP A 260 3.82 -7.09 -27.23
CA ASP A 260 2.95 -7.29 -28.39
C ASP A 260 3.38 -6.40 -29.58
N ASP A 261 2.64 -6.47 -30.68
CA ASP A 261 2.95 -5.72 -31.91
C ASP A 261 2.88 -4.20 -31.69
N GLU A 262 1.98 -3.71 -30.82
CA GLU A 262 1.86 -2.27 -30.51
C GLU A 262 3.07 -1.80 -29.70
N ASP A 263 3.52 -2.58 -28.72
CA ASP A 263 4.71 -2.26 -27.93
C ASP A 263 5.98 -2.21 -28.79
N LEU A 264 6.08 -3.09 -29.79
CA LEU A 264 7.18 -3.10 -30.75
C LEU A 264 7.15 -1.88 -31.67
N GLU A 265 5.98 -1.46 -32.14
CA GLU A 265 5.83 -0.20 -32.90
C GLU A 265 6.31 0.99 -32.09
N ILE A 266 5.95 1.07 -30.80
CA ILE A 266 6.41 2.12 -29.90
C ILE A 266 7.92 2.04 -29.69
N TRP A 267 8.48 0.86 -29.44
CA TRP A 267 9.92 0.68 -29.35
C TRP A 267 10.63 1.22 -30.60
N ASP A 268 10.15 0.87 -31.79
CA ASP A 268 10.76 1.27 -33.06
C ASP A 268 10.70 2.78 -33.29
N ILE A 269 9.64 3.47 -32.87
CA ILE A 269 9.53 4.94 -32.92
C ILE A 269 10.66 5.62 -32.11
N TYR A 270 11.00 5.07 -30.95
CA TYR A 270 11.98 5.66 -30.02
C TYR A 270 13.34 4.95 -30.03
N LYS A 271 13.53 3.95 -30.90
CA LYS A 271 14.67 3.04 -30.89
C LYS A 271 16.01 3.74 -30.91
N GLU A 272 16.20 4.69 -31.83
CA GLU A 272 17.48 5.42 -31.96
C GLU A 272 17.82 6.17 -30.66
N ALA A 273 16.84 6.86 -30.07
CA ALA A 273 17.02 7.62 -28.83
C ALA A 273 17.25 6.71 -27.61
N LEU A 274 16.51 5.59 -27.52
CA LEU A 274 16.66 4.60 -26.47
C LEU A 274 18.02 3.92 -26.55
N GLU A 275 18.40 3.39 -27.71
CA GLU A 275 19.69 2.72 -27.90
C GLU A 275 20.85 3.66 -27.60
N LYS A 276 20.79 4.91 -28.07
CA LYS A 276 21.81 5.91 -27.75
C LYS A 276 21.97 6.11 -26.24
N LYS A 277 20.87 6.36 -25.50
CA LYS A 277 20.95 6.55 -24.05
C LYS A 277 21.42 5.30 -23.31
N ILE A 278 20.99 4.11 -23.71
CA ILE A 278 21.44 2.84 -23.12
C ILE A 278 22.94 2.66 -23.36
N ARG A 279 23.41 2.90 -24.59
CA ARG A 279 24.83 2.78 -24.94
C ARG A 279 25.69 3.78 -24.18
N ASP A 280 25.26 5.04 -24.11
CA ASP A 280 25.97 6.10 -23.37
C ASP A 280 26.06 5.77 -21.87
N GLN A 281 24.97 5.28 -21.28
CA GLN A 281 24.92 4.98 -19.84
C GLN A 281 25.72 3.74 -19.45
N PHE A 282 25.72 2.69 -20.28
CA PHE A 282 26.40 1.42 -19.98
C PHE A 282 27.72 1.23 -20.76
N ASN A 283 28.18 2.26 -21.46
CA ASN A 283 29.42 2.30 -22.22
C ASN A 283 29.55 1.12 -23.22
N LEU A 284 28.48 0.89 -23.99
CA LEU A 284 28.36 -0.18 -24.98
C LEU A 284 28.81 0.27 -26.37
N SER A 285 29.25 -0.68 -27.21
CA SER A 285 29.63 -0.42 -28.61
C SER A 285 28.40 -0.23 -29.49
N GLU A 286 28.50 0.45 -30.63
CA GLU A 286 27.41 0.53 -31.63
C GLU A 286 27.02 -0.84 -32.20
N ASN A 287 27.93 -1.82 -32.22
CA ASN A 287 27.65 -3.17 -32.74
C ASN A 287 26.93 -4.07 -31.73
N ASP A 288 26.78 -3.63 -30.48
CA ASP A 288 26.10 -4.41 -29.45
C ASP A 288 24.59 -4.43 -29.73
N THR A 289 24.01 -5.63 -29.74
CA THR A 289 22.57 -5.79 -29.98
C THR A 289 21.80 -5.49 -28.69
N LEU A 290 20.87 -4.55 -28.77
CA LEU A 290 19.93 -4.22 -27.70
C LEU A 290 18.56 -4.75 -28.09
N LYS A 291 17.97 -5.60 -27.24
CA LYS A 291 16.68 -6.23 -27.54
C LYS A 291 15.69 -6.00 -26.39
N PRO A 292 14.53 -5.37 -26.64
CA PRO A 292 13.47 -5.34 -25.64
C PRO A 292 12.87 -6.75 -25.50
N VAL A 293 12.74 -7.22 -24.27
CA VAL A 293 12.24 -8.59 -23.95
C VAL A 293 10.92 -8.58 -23.21
N GLN A 294 10.65 -7.52 -22.45
CA GLN A 294 9.39 -7.31 -21.75
C GLN A 294 9.07 -5.82 -21.69
N VAL A 295 7.82 -5.51 -21.40
CA VAL A 295 7.36 -4.14 -21.20
C VAL A 295 6.35 -4.07 -20.06
N ALA A 296 6.41 -2.99 -19.29
CA ALA A 296 5.38 -2.57 -18.37
C ALA A 296 4.85 -1.19 -18.80
N THR A 297 3.58 -0.90 -18.54
CA THR A 297 2.96 0.36 -18.96
C THR A 297 2.36 1.11 -17.77
N GLN A 298 2.28 2.44 -17.86
CA GLN A 298 1.64 3.27 -16.85
C GLN A 298 0.90 4.41 -17.55
N ILE A 299 -0.41 4.53 -17.31
CA ILE A 299 -1.23 5.59 -17.91
C ILE A 299 -1.36 6.77 -16.94
N VAL A 300 -0.88 7.93 -17.36
CA VAL A 300 -0.98 9.23 -16.67
C VAL A 300 -1.59 10.29 -17.63
N ALA A 301 -0.95 11.45 -17.84
CA ALA A 301 -1.28 12.40 -18.91
C ALA A 301 -0.85 11.94 -20.33
N GLY A 302 -0.30 10.72 -20.43
CA GLY A 302 0.15 9.97 -21.62
C GLY A 302 0.39 8.52 -21.20
N LYS A 303 0.93 7.67 -22.06
CA LYS A 303 1.30 6.28 -21.73
C LYS A 303 2.82 6.21 -21.55
N ASN A 304 3.28 5.94 -20.33
CA ASN A 304 4.68 5.54 -20.12
C ASN A 304 4.81 4.06 -20.49
N TYR A 305 5.87 3.72 -21.21
CA TYR A 305 6.32 2.36 -21.48
C TYR A 305 7.67 2.17 -20.79
N PHE A 306 7.83 1.07 -20.07
CA PHE A 306 9.07 0.68 -19.40
C PHE A 306 9.53 -0.61 -20.07
N PHE A 307 10.48 -0.50 -21.00
CA PHE A 307 11.04 -1.63 -21.71
C PHE A 307 12.19 -2.23 -20.91
N LYS A 308 12.09 -3.53 -20.63
CA LYS A 308 13.22 -4.31 -20.13
C LYS A 308 14.05 -4.74 -21.34
N VAL A 309 15.30 -4.31 -21.41
CA VAL A 309 16.20 -4.48 -22.55
C VAL A 309 17.35 -5.39 -22.15
N GLU A 310 17.54 -6.48 -22.88
CA GLU A 310 18.67 -7.39 -22.69
C GLU A 310 19.96 -6.74 -23.22
N LEU A 311 20.99 -6.71 -22.38
CA LEU A 311 22.33 -6.20 -22.69
C LEU A 311 23.27 -7.34 -23.14
N PRO A 312 24.41 -7.05 -23.79
CA PRO A 312 25.35 -8.07 -24.28
C PRO A 312 25.90 -9.01 -23.20
N ASP A 313 26.03 -8.51 -21.97
CA ASP A 313 26.52 -9.26 -20.81
C ASP A 313 25.43 -10.09 -20.12
N LYS A 314 24.25 -10.26 -20.75
CA LYS A 314 23.08 -10.98 -20.22
C LYS A 314 22.45 -10.36 -18.97
N THR A 315 22.80 -9.11 -18.67
CA THR A 315 22.05 -8.29 -17.72
C THR A 315 20.93 -7.53 -18.41
N TYR A 316 20.05 -6.91 -17.65
CA TYR A 316 18.93 -6.13 -18.17
C TYR A 316 19.04 -4.65 -17.77
N ALA A 317 18.58 -3.78 -18.66
CA ALA A 317 18.35 -2.36 -18.39
C ALA A 317 16.86 -2.06 -18.50
N THR A 318 16.37 -1.08 -17.74
CA THR A 318 15.01 -0.57 -17.90
C THR A 318 15.05 0.79 -18.60
N ALA A 319 14.44 0.85 -19.78
CA ALA A 319 14.33 2.06 -20.57
C ALA A 319 12.89 2.55 -20.59
N ARG A 320 12.67 3.77 -20.12
CA ARG A 320 11.37 4.42 -20.07
C ARG A 320 11.15 5.29 -21.31
N VAL A 321 9.98 5.16 -21.91
CA VAL A 321 9.44 6.05 -22.95
C VAL A 321 8.18 6.69 -22.40
N TRP A 322 8.03 8.01 -22.55
CA TRP A 322 6.75 8.69 -22.33
C TRP A 322 6.12 9.05 -23.67
N HIS A 323 5.02 8.38 -24.02
CA HIS A 323 4.33 8.55 -25.29
C HIS A 323 2.97 9.26 -25.11
N ILE A 324 2.75 10.36 -25.84
CA ILE A 324 1.49 11.13 -25.79
C ILE A 324 0.64 10.78 -27.01
N VAL A 325 -0.50 10.12 -26.77
CA VAL A 325 -1.39 9.57 -27.82
C VAL A 325 -2.05 10.65 -28.72
N TRP A 326 -1.97 11.93 -28.37
CA TRP A 326 -2.62 13.03 -29.10
C TRP A 326 -1.73 13.78 -30.10
N GLN A 327 -0.46 13.43 -30.22
CA GLN A 327 0.45 13.97 -31.24
C GLN A 327 0.72 12.88 -32.27
N ASN A 328 0.36 13.11 -33.54
CA ASN A 328 0.79 12.31 -34.69
C ASN A 328 2.29 12.55 -34.99
N ASP A 329 3.14 12.56 -33.96
CA ASP A 329 4.58 12.75 -34.12
C ASP A 329 5.23 11.38 -34.36
N THR A 330 5.56 11.13 -35.62
CA THR A 330 6.26 9.92 -36.08
C THR A 330 7.77 9.95 -35.85
N HIS A 331 8.25 10.88 -35.01
CA HIS A 331 9.67 11.08 -34.72
C HIS A 331 9.83 11.14 -33.19
N GLY A 332 10.38 10.10 -32.58
CA GLY A 332 10.64 10.07 -31.14
C GLY A 332 11.65 11.15 -30.74
N ASP A 333 11.31 11.98 -29.74
CA ASP A 333 12.22 12.99 -29.18
C ASP A 333 13.06 12.40 -28.04
N GLU A 334 14.36 12.72 -27.99
CA GLU A 334 15.27 12.35 -26.89
C GLU A 334 14.76 12.81 -25.51
N ASN A 335 13.98 13.89 -25.45
CA ASN A 335 13.38 14.38 -24.20
C ASN A 335 12.27 13.47 -23.64
N GLN A 336 11.75 12.55 -24.45
CA GLN A 336 10.67 11.62 -24.08
C GLN A 336 11.19 10.26 -23.58
N VAL A 337 12.50 10.04 -23.62
CA VAL A 337 13.12 8.78 -23.21
C VAL A 337 14.00 8.98 -21.97
N ALA A 338 14.04 7.99 -21.08
CA ALA A 338 14.96 7.95 -19.94
C ALA A 338 15.44 6.51 -19.74
N VAL A 339 16.66 6.34 -19.24
CA VAL A 339 17.22 5.01 -18.95
C VAL A 339 17.55 4.98 -17.47
N HIS A 340 17.06 3.96 -16.78
CA HIS A 340 17.21 3.81 -15.34
C HIS A 340 17.95 2.51 -15.03
N GLU A 341 19.03 2.63 -14.24
CA GLU A 341 19.83 1.59 -13.58
C GLU A 341 20.26 0.33 -14.36
N LYS A 342 21.30 -0.36 -13.84
CA LYS A 342 21.82 -1.63 -14.38
C LYS A 342 21.62 -2.72 -13.34
N LEU A 343 20.55 -3.52 -13.38
CA LEU A 343 20.39 -4.58 -12.37
C LEU A 343 19.60 -5.81 -12.85
N SER A 344 20.08 -6.96 -12.37
CA SER A 344 19.57 -8.35 -12.49
C SER A 344 20.07 -9.20 -13.67
N GLU A 345 20.45 -10.44 -13.38
CA GLU A 345 20.60 -11.56 -14.34
C GLU A 345 19.25 -12.28 -14.60
N ASP A 346 18.22 -11.99 -13.79
CA ASP A 346 16.89 -12.61 -13.89
C ASP A 346 15.94 -11.73 -14.72
N PRO A 347 15.46 -12.22 -15.88
CA PRO A 347 14.45 -11.51 -16.66
C PRO A 347 13.15 -11.30 -15.90
N ASN A 348 12.85 -12.03 -14.83
CA ASN A 348 11.59 -11.95 -14.08
C ASN A 348 11.65 -11.17 -12.77
N GLU A 349 12.80 -10.59 -12.42
CA GLU A 349 12.89 -9.74 -11.23
C GLU A 349 12.00 -8.50 -11.39
N ASP A 350 10.98 -8.41 -10.52
CA ASP A 350 10.02 -7.31 -10.43
C ASP A 350 10.73 -6.14 -9.73
N LEU A 351 11.07 -5.09 -10.49
CA LEU A 351 11.98 -4.04 -10.04
C LEU A 351 11.38 -3.05 -9.04
N GLY A 352 10.12 -3.22 -8.61
CA GLY A 352 9.49 -2.29 -7.66
C GLY A 352 9.40 -0.86 -8.21
N ASP A 353 8.87 0.06 -7.41
CA ASP A 353 8.39 1.39 -7.81
C ASP A 353 9.38 2.25 -8.64
N PHE A 354 8.94 2.70 -9.82
CA PHE A 354 9.47 3.88 -10.56
C PHE A 354 8.57 5.12 -10.39
#